data_AF-A0A9P5ZDZ1-F1
#
_entry.id   AF-A0A9P5ZDZ1-F1
#
_cell.length_a   1.000
_cell.length_b   1.000
_cell.length_c   1.000
_cell.angle_alpha   90.00
_cell.angle_beta   90.00
_cell.angle_gamma   90.00
#
_symmetry.space_group_name_H-M   'P 1'
#
loop_
_entity.id
_entity.type
_entity.pdbx_description
1 polymer ?
#
loop_
_entity_poly.entity_id
_entity_poly.type
_entity_poly.pdbx_seq_one_letter_code
_entity_poly.pdbx_strand_id
1 'polypeptide(L)'
;MFGRHHFEPLSLSNESKGYACYLPSVRVLRDFYLRFIGPFQDHTAILSARVVQVDHSLKVSKHLGKLNSVPNLAAFHASVKEHCESQFLVMIMRKFQRKIIAMLGAFLNFLETYRQRLVKASNDNRNDIDPEPDPTLVLPSDSAIHVLSSVQQVNARLKYIMNKIPGDKEFYVAIDTEWAVDPHTRIAGPTALLSMTFGREIILIPLVKYYRGGKLHLPRMLLAFLRAPNIRKVGVRVSADILRLFRDCGFTLENDAPFSGALNLGIIAKEAGISTSAGIGLFELCIRVLGRFLPKDPGITISTEWELDPLPDEHIRYAALDAYATWAVFKAISTLTIGKRVEKNKTPPGTRISLLSTDYSDIIAFGQISLDQPSEHGGINISKSRILVNISEVVQPEHRVSVNPPSAVQPEILSSFGPAPFTLVCQVRHLRVRAHISDLPLMPQSASPPTKIKKLNQASEKQ
;
A
#
# COMPACT_ATOMS: atom_id res chain seq x y z
N MET A 1 -25.66 -3.82 42.35
CA MET A 1 -24.35 -4.47 42.55
C MET A 1 -23.75 -4.76 41.20
N PHE A 2 -22.82 -3.94 40.72
CA PHE A 2 -22.04 -4.23 39.52
C PHE A 2 -20.60 -4.49 39.97
N GLY A 3 -20.12 -5.70 39.69
CA GLY A 3 -18.80 -6.17 40.08
C GLY A 3 -17.69 -5.34 39.44
N ARG A 4 -16.66 -5.03 40.22
CA ARG A 4 -15.43 -4.42 39.72
C ARG A 4 -14.73 -5.42 38.82
N HIS A 5 -14.84 -5.25 37.50
CA HIS A 5 -13.87 -5.84 36.60
C HIS A 5 -12.55 -5.07 36.76
N HIS A 6 -11.59 -5.69 37.44
CA HIS A 6 -10.19 -5.29 37.37
C HIS A 6 -9.72 -5.51 35.93
N PHE A 7 -9.47 -4.42 35.23
CA PHE A 7 -8.68 -4.47 34.00
C PHE A 7 -7.22 -4.64 34.39
N GLU A 8 -6.59 -5.73 33.94
CA GLU A 8 -5.13 -5.79 33.90
C GLU A 8 -4.63 -4.88 32.77
N PRO A 9 -3.69 -3.95 33.06
CA PRO A 9 -3.03 -3.19 32.00
C PRO A 9 -2.24 -4.16 31.11
N LEU A 10 -2.21 -3.87 29.81
CA LEU A 10 -1.33 -4.53 28.84
C LEU A 10 0.05 -4.68 29.46
N SER A 11 0.48 -5.93 29.67
CA SER A 11 1.79 -6.23 30.24
C SER A 11 2.86 -5.54 29.39
N LEU A 12 3.65 -4.66 30.03
CA LEU A 12 4.95 -4.23 29.53
C LEU A 12 5.86 -5.45 29.53
N SER A 13 5.73 -6.32 28.52
CA SER A 13 6.57 -7.50 28.42
C SER A 13 7.99 -7.07 28.05
N ASN A 14 8.93 -7.40 28.93
CA ASN A 14 10.38 -7.47 28.68
C ASN A 14 10.71 -8.62 27.70
N GLU A 15 9.94 -8.78 26.64
CA GLU A 15 10.26 -9.76 25.60
C GLU A 15 11.11 -9.09 24.54
N SER A 16 12.35 -9.57 24.39
CA SER A 16 13.36 -9.12 23.44
C SER A 16 13.00 -9.36 21.95
N LYS A 17 11.71 -9.55 21.64
CA LYS A 17 11.20 -9.80 20.29
C LYS A 17 9.87 -9.07 20.11
N GLY A 18 9.91 -7.77 19.82
CA GLY A 18 8.70 -7.12 19.33
C GLY A 18 8.56 -5.62 19.52
N TYR A 19 9.62 -4.82 19.37
CA TYR A 19 9.40 -3.39 19.12
C TYR A 19 10.56 -2.78 18.33
N ALA A 20 10.44 -2.83 16.99
CA ALA A 20 11.33 -2.09 16.10
C ALA A 20 10.92 -0.61 16.13
N CYS A 21 11.60 0.17 16.97
CA CYS A 21 11.44 1.61 17.21
C CYS A 21 10.85 2.45 16.05
N TYR A 22 9.54 2.42 15.84
CA TYR A 22 8.87 3.22 14.81
C TYR A 22 7.61 3.89 15.34
N LEU A 23 7.47 5.19 15.04
CA LEU A 23 6.23 5.94 15.26
C LEU A 23 5.21 5.54 14.18
N PRO A 24 4.07 4.89 14.52
CA PRO A 24 3.05 4.54 13.54
C PRO A 24 2.53 5.80 12.83
N SER A 25 2.40 5.72 11.51
CA SER A 25 1.86 6.84 10.73
C SER A 25 0.44 7.21 11.18
N VAL A 26 0.03 8.45 10.92
CA VAL A 26 -1.33 8.94 11.25
C VAL A 26 -2.43 8.00 10.71
N ARG A 27 -2.19 7.32 9.58
CA ARG A 27 -3.12 6.34 9.02
C ARG A 27 -3.19 5.05 9.85
N VAL A 28 -2.07 4.55 10.35
CA VAL A 28 -2.03 3.35 11.22
C VAL A 28 -2.78 3.60 12.52
N LEU A 29 -2.58 4.77 13.13
CA LEU A 29 -3.31 5.17 14.34
C LEU A 29 -4.81 5.35 14.09
N ARG A 30 -5.19 5.91 12.93
CA ARG A 30 -6.60 6.05 12.53
C ARG A 30 -7.25 4.69 12.28
N ASP A 31 -6.56 3.78 11.61
CA ASP A 31 -7.10 2.47 11.29
C ASP A 31 -7.23 1.62 12.56
N PHE A 32 -6.29 1.73 13.50
CA PHE A 32 -6.42 1.18 14.85
C PHE A 32 -7.66 1.73 15.59
N TYR A 33 -7.86 3.05 15.55
CA TYR A 33 -9.02 3.71 16.16
C TYR A 33 -10.36 3.25 15.54
N LEU A 34 -10.45 3.19 14.21
CA LEU A 34 -11.66 2.76 13.50
C LEU A 34 -11.99 1.29 13.77
N ARG A 35 -10.98 0.43 13.87
CA ARG A 35 -11.15 -1.00 14.14
C ARG A 35 -11.69 -1.28 15.55
N PHE A 36 -11.38 -0.40 16.52
CA PHE A 36 -11.84 -0.55 17.91
C PHE A 36 -13.20 0.09 18.20
N ILE A 37 -13.61 1.16 17.49
CA ILE A 37 -14.82 1.94 17.81
C ILE A 37 -15.96 1.75 16.79
N GLY A 38 -15.67 1.36 15.55
CA GLY A 38 -16.67 1.16 14.49
C GLY A 38 -17.91 0.35 14.89
N PRO A 39 -17.80 -0.76 15.64
CA PRO A 39 -18.96 -1.58 16.03
C PRO A 39 -19.96 -0.89 16.97
N PHE A 40 -19.59 0.23 17.62
CA PHE A 40 -20.45 0.91 18.58
C PHE A 40 -21.32 2.02 17.96
N GLN A 41 -21.07 2.42 16.70
CA GLN A 41 -21.79 3.54 16.06
C GLN A 41 -22.97 3.09 15.17
N ASP A 42 -22.94 1.87 14.63
CA ASP A 42 -23.92 1.46 13.60
C ASP A 42 -25.25 0.91 14.15
N HIS A 43 -25.33 0.55 15.44
CA HIS A 43 -26.52 -0.13 15.98
C HIS A 43 -27.61 0.79 16.55
N THR A 44 -27.39 2.10 16.69
CA THR A 44 -28.35 3.03 17.34
C THR A 44 -29.07 3.99 16.40
N ALA A 45 -28.70 4.07 15.12
CA ALA A 45 -29.17 5.12 14.20
C ALA A 45 -30.43 4.79 13.36
N ILE A 46 -31.08 3.63 13.51
CA ILE A 46 -32.08 3.12 12.54
C ILE A 46 -33.52 3.10 13.08
N LEU A 47 -33.95 4.06 13.91
CA LEU A 47 -35.34 4.11 14.37
C LEU A 47 -35.96 5.50 14.18
N SER A 48 -37.07 5.62 13.45
CA SER A 48 -37.81 6.89 13.26
C SER A 48 -38.20 7.55 14.59
N ALA A 49 -38.19 8.88 14.66
CA ALA A 49 -38.62 9.67 15.83
C ALA A 49 -39.64 10.73 15.40
N ARG A 50 -40.69 10.95 16.21
CA ARG A 50 -41.70 11.98 15.93
C ARG A 50 -41.32 13.32 16.54
N VAL A 51 -40.64 13.30 17.70
CA VAL A 51 -40.08 14.50 18.36
C VAL A 51 -38.70 14.15 18.91
N VAL A 52 -37.71 15.00 18.63
CA VAL A 52 -36.35 14.84 19.15
C VAL A 52 -36.07 15.95 20.15
N GLN A 53 -35.74 15.56 21.38
CA GLN A 53 -35.24 16.48 22.40
C GLN A 53 -33.72 16.41 22.43
N VAL A 54 -33.08 17.58 22.41
CA VAL A 54 -31.63 17.72 22.41
C VAL A 54 -31.20 18.34 23.74
N ASP A 55 -30.31 17.65 24.46
CA ASP A 55 -29.70 18.17 25.68
C ASP A 55 -28.19 18.42 25.49
N HIS A 56 -27.74 19.57 25.98
CA HIS A 56 -26.35 19.95 26.05
C HIS A 56 -25.92 20.02 27.52
N SER A 57 -25.45 18.88 28.04
CA SER A 57 -25.00 18.77 29.42
C SER A 57 -23.50 19.15 29.54
N LEU A 58 -23.25 20.35 30.07
CA LEU A 58 -21.90 20.94 30.25
C LEU A 58 -21.27 20.68 31.62
N LYS A 59 -22.03 20.19 32.60
CA LYS A 59 -21.60 20.12 34.01
C LYS A 59 -21.17 18.72 34.45
N VAL A 60 -21.92 17.66 34.10
CA VAL A 60 -21.63 16.27 34.53
C VAL A 60 -20.41 15.67 33.81
N SER A 61 -20.22 16.00 32.53
CA SER A 61 -19.13 15.49 31.69
C SER A 61 -17.72 15.86 32.20
N LYS A 62 -17.59 16.92 33.01
CA LYS A 62 -16.32 17.29 33.66
C LYS A 62 -15.83 16.27 34.70
N HIS A 63 -16.71 15.40 35.17
CA HIS A 63 -16.41 14.39 36.19
C HIS A 63 -16.26 12.97 35.62
N LEU A 64 -16.70 12.72 34.39
CA LEU A 64 -16.75 11.39 33.77
C LEU A 64 -15.42 10.93 33.14
N GLY A 65 -14.51 11.84 32.82
CA GLY A 65 -13.22 11.49 32.22
C GLY A 65 -12.12 12.47 32.59
N LYS A 66 -11.27 12.09 33.54
CA LYS A 66 -10.05 12.82 33.89
C LYS A 66 -8.84 12.01 33.47
N LEU A 67 -7.93 12.63 32.73
CA LEU A 67 -6.58 12.08 32.50
C LEU A 67 -5.61 12.98 33.26
N ASN A 68 -4.83 12.39 34.17
CA ASN A 68 -3.98 13.11 35.11
C ASN A 68 -4.74 14.22 35.86
N SER A 69 -5.91 13.88 36.42
CA SER A 69 -6.75 14.79 37.23
C SER A 69 -7.37 15.99 36.50
N VAL A 70 -7.17 16.12 35.18
CA VAL A 70 -7.74 17.20 34.36
C VAL A 70 -8.94 16.68 33.54
N PRO A 71 -10.11 17.36 33.57
CA PRO A 71 -11.26 16.98 32.75
C PRO A 71 -10.96 17.03 31.24
N ASN A 72 -11.24 15.94 30.53
CA ASN A 72 -10.99 15.81 29.09
C ASN A 72 -12.25 15.96 28.21
N LEU A 73 -13.43 15.89 28.82
CA LEU A 73 -14.71 16.04 28.14
C LEU A 73 -15.26 17.45 28.39
N ALA A 74 -15.59 18.15 27.31
CA ALA A 74 -16.04 19.54 27.33
C ALA A 74 -17.56 19.64 27.45
N ALA A 75 -18.25 18.74 26.76
CA ALA A 75 -19.70 18.67 26.73
C ALA A 75 -20.14 17.24 26.42
N PHE A 76 -21.32 16.90 26.89
CA PHE A 76 -22.05 15.72 26.47
C PHE A 76 -23.26 16.19 25.68
N HIS A 77 -23.37 15.74 24.44
CA HIS A 77 -24.51 16.02 23.58
C HIS A 77 -25.33 14.74 23.46
N ALA A 78 -26.57 14.80 23.93
CA ALA A 78 -27.52 13.71 23.82
C ALA A 78 -28.72 14.17 23.01
N SER A 79 -29.15 13.32 22.07
CA SER A 79 -30.48 13.43 21.49
C SER A 79 -31.31 12.22 21.92
N VAL A 80 -32.50 12.51 22.44
CA VAL A 80 -33.45 11.53 22.94
C VAL A 80 -34.79 11.70 22.23
N LYS A 81 -35.52 10.61 22.06
CA LYS A 81 -36.85 10.60 21.45
C LYS A 81 -37.95 11.01 22.44
N GLU A 82 -39.18 11.08 21.94
CA GLU A 82 -40.41 11.33 22.69
C GLU A 82 -40.62 10.43 23.93
N HIS A 83 -40.01 9.24 23.96
CA HIS A 83 -40.09 8.29 25.07
C HIS A 83 -38.77 8.15 25.87
N CYS A 84 -37.91 9.18 25.83
CA CYS A 84 -36.61 9.20 26.53
C CYS A 84 -35.61 8.11 26.08
N GLU A 85 -35.79 7.55 24.89
CA GLU A 85 -34.85 6.60 24.29
C GLU A 85 -33.68 7.34 23.64
N SER A 86 -32.45 6.89 23.93
CA SER A 86 -31.23 7.52 23.41
C SER A 86 -30.99 7.16 21.95
N GLN A 87 -30.93 8.18 21.09
CA GLN A 87 -30.74 8.05 19.64
C GLN A 87 -29.29 8.34 19.24
N PHE A 88 -28.71 9.38 19.85
CA PHE A 88 -27.35 9.82 19.54
C PHE A 88 -26.70 10.37 20.81
N LEU A 89 -25.49 9.89 21.09
CA LEU A 89 -24.69 10.31 22.25
C LEU A 89 -23.30 10.67 21.72
N VAL A 90 -22.94 11.94 21.79
CA VAL A 90 -21.61 12.42 21.39
C VAL A 90 -20.93 13.16 22.53
N MET A 91 -19.72 12.69 22.84
CA MET A 91 -18.82 13.34 23.76
C MET A 91 -17.95 14.33 22.99
N ILE A 92 -18.04 15.61 23.35
CA ILE A 92 -17.24 16.67 22.73
C ILE A 92 -15.95 16.83 23.53
N MET A 93 -14.81 16.50 22.91
CA MET A 93 -13.48 16.67 23.51
C MET A 93 -12.99 18.12 23.41
N ARG A 94 -12.33 18.63 24.45
CA ARG A 94 -11.71 19.98 24.43
C ARG A 94 -10.29 19.91 23.85
N LYS A 95 -9.97 20.82 22.90
CA LYS A 95 -8.63 21.15 22.35
C LYS A 95 -7.58 20.01 22.42
N PHE A 96 -7.82 18.96 21.63
CA PHE A 96 -6.99 17.77 21.46
C PHE A 96 -5.54 18.08 21.00
N GLN A 97 -5.33 19.14 20.21
CA GLN A 97 -4.02 19.48 19.62
C GLN A 97 -2.92 19.85 20.64
N ARG A 98 -3.21 20.65 21.67
CA ARG A 98 -2.15 21.08 22.62
C ARG A 98 -1.67 19.94 23.53
N LYS A 99 -2.54 18.97 23.81
CA LYS A 99 -2.21 17.83 24.68
C LYS A 99 -1.48 16.71 23.93
N ILE A 100 -1.74 16.51 22.63
CA ILE A 100 -0.90 15.63 21.80
C ILE A 100 0.52 16.17 21.74
N ILE A 101 0.73 17.47 21.57
CA ILE A 101 2.07 18.06 21.52
C ILE A 101 2.83 17.86 22.84
N ALA A 102 2.16 18.05 23.98
CA ALA A 102 2.77 17.80 25.29
C ALA A 102 3.05 16.30 25.55
N MET A 103 2.14 15.42 25.12
CA MET A 103 2.31 13.97 25.25
C MET A 103 3.41 13.44 24.31
N LEU A 104 3.49 13.94 23.08
CA LEU A 104 4.57 13.66 22.15
C LEU A 104 5.90 14.21 22.67
N GLY A 105 5.92 15.40 23.27
CA GLY A 105 7.13 15.94 23.91
C GLY A 105 7.60 15.08 25.09
N ALA A 106 6.69 14.64 25.95
CA ALA A 106 7.02 13.73 27.06
C ALA A 106 7.47 12.34 26.56
N PHE A 107 6.86 11.85 25.48
CA PHE A 107 7.24 10.60 24.83
C PHE A 107 8.62 10.68 24.16
N LEU A 108 8.95 11.79 23.51
CA LEU A 108 10.28 12.05 22.95
C LEU A 108 11.35 12.11 24.05
N ASN A 109 11.06 12.78 25.18
CA ASN A 109 11.97 12.78 26.33
C ASN A 109 12.14 11.38 26.96
N PHE A 110 11.06 10.58 27.00
CA PHE A 110 11.12 9.19 27.44
C PHE A 110 11.99 8.34 26.50
N LEU A 111 11.83 8.49 25.18
CA LEU A 111 12.65 7.80 24.17
C LEU A 111 14.13 8.19 24.26
N GLU A 112 14.43 9.46 24.51
CA GLU A 112 15.81 9.92 24.68
C GLU A 112 16.43 9.36 25.97
N THR A 113 15.67 9.35 27.06
CA THR A 113 16.10 8.74 28.34
C THR A 113 16.29 7.22 28.21
N TYR A 114 15.44 6.57 27.42
CA TYR A 114 15.52 5.13 27.14
C TYR A 114 16.71 4.80 26.23
N ARG A 115 16.97 5.62 25.20
CA ARG A 115 18.16 5.54 24.35
C ARG A 115 19.45 5.67 25.16
N GLN A 116 19.51 6.64 26.07
CA GLN A 116 20.67 6.81 26.95
C GLN A 116 20.88 5.62 27.89
N ARG A 117 19.80 4.98 28.37
CA ARG A 117 19.87 3.75 29.18
C ARG A 117 20.31 2.54 28.38
N LEU A 118 19.87 2.40 27.12
CA LEU A 118 20.33 1.35 26.21
C LEU A 118 21.82 1.49 25.89
N VAL A 119 22.30 2.71 25.62
CA VAL A 119 23.74 2.98 25.40
C VAL A 119 24.57 2.67 26.65
N LYS A 120 24.04 2.95 27.84
CA LYS A 120 24.71 2.64 29.11
C LYS A 120 24.73 1.12 29.40
N ALA A 121 23.64 0.41 29.12
CA ALA A 121 23.56 -1.04 29.24
C ALA A 121 24.39 -1.79 28.18
N SER A 122 24.54 -1.22 26.98
CA SER A 122 25.36 -1.78 25.90
C SER A 122 26.87 -1.68 26.17
N ASN A 123 27.31 -0.74 27.02
CA ASN A 123 28.73 -0.64 27.40
C ASN A 123 29.15 -1.68 28.45
N ASP A 124 28.21 -2.27 29.20
CA ASP A 124 28.51 -3.26 30.24
C ASP A 124 28.52 -4.71 29.73
N ASN A 125 27.95 -4.99 28.55
CA ASN A 125 27.98 -6.31 27.94
C ASN A 125 28.50 -6.23 26.49
N ARG A 126 29.82 -6.31 26.32
CA ARG A 126 30.42 -6.64 25.03
C ARG A 126 30.06 -8.09 24.67
N ASN A 127 29.01 -8.26 23.87
CA ASN A 127 28.88 -9.26 22.78
C ASN A 127 27.41 -9.42 22.33
N ASP A 128 26.67 -8.33 22.10
CA ASP A 128 25.36 -8.44 21.44
C ASP A 128 25.26 -7.52 20.23
N ILE A 129 24.74 -8.14 19.18
CA ILE A 129 24.55 -7.70 17.81
C ILE A 129 23.68 -6.45 17.81
N ASP A 130 24.22 -5.33 17.32
CA ASP A 130 23.40 -4.17 16.95
C ASP A 130 22.26 -4.67 16.03
N PRO A 131 20.99 -4.33 16.29
CA PRO A 131 19.93 -4.59 15.33
C PRO A 131 20.28 -3.81 14.06
N GLU A 132 20.77 -4.54 13.06
CA GLU A 132 21.12 -3.99 11.76
C GLU A 132 19.87 -3.28 11.21
N PRO A 133 19.97 -1.99 10.84
CA PRO A 133 18.81 -1.26 10.32
C PRO A 133 18.22 -2.02 9.13
N ASP A 134 16.88 -2.09 9.04
CA ASP A 134 16.19 -2.71 7.89
C ASP A 134 16.87 -2.24 6.61
N PRO A 135 17.36 -3.18 5.78
CA PRO A 135 18.39 -2.81 4.85
C PRO A 135 17.82 -1.88 3.78
N THR A 136 18.46 -0.73 3.61
CA THR A 136 18.02 0.31 2.69
C THR A 136 17.99 -0.21 1.27
N LEU A 137 16.96 0.17 0.50
CA LEU A 137 16.87 -0.16 -0.90
C LEU A 137 17.96 0.60 -1.64
N VAL A 138 18.78 -0.15 -2.36
CA VAL A 138 19.84 0.38 -3.22
C VAL A 138 19.59 -0.09 -4.65
N LEU A 139 20.04 0.71 -5.62
CA LEU A 139 20.07 0.28 -7.00
C LEU A 139 21.05 -0.90 -7.15
N PRO A 140 20.69 -1.95 -7.91
CA PRO A 140 21.65 -2.97 -8.33
C PRO A 140 22.89 -2.34 -8.97
N SER A 141 24.06 -2.91 -8.71
CA SER A 141 25.34 -2.40 -9.22
C SER A 141 25.44 -2.40 -10.74
N ASP A 142 24.58 -3.15 -11.41
CA ASP A 142 24.52 -3.27 -12.86
C ASP A 142 23.31 -2.54 -13.47
N SER A 143 22.62 -1.70 -12.70
CA SER A 143 21.60 -0.80 -13.23
C SER A 143 22.23 0.30 -14.09
N ALA A 144 21.72 0.47 -15.30
CA ALA A 144 22.15 1.51 -16.22
C ALA A 144 21.20 2.72 -16.14
N ILE A 145 21.71 3.87 -15.72
CA ILE A 145 20.97 5.13 -15.67
C ILE A 145 21.28 5.94 -16.93
N HIS A 146 20.25 6.28 -17.70
CA HIS A 146 20.35 7.06 -18.92
C HIS A 146 19.56 8.36 -18.80
N VAL A 147 20.27 9.49 -18.72
CA VAL A 147 19.65 10.82 -18.78
C VAL A 147 19.57 11.25 -20.26
N LEU A 148 18.35 11.33 -20.80
CA LEU A 148 18.11 11.68 -22.21
C LEU A 148 17.76 13.16 -22.32
N SER A 149 18.76 13.99 -22.63
CA SER A 149 18.65 15.45 -22.61
C SER A 149 18.30 16.09 -23.96
N SER A 150 18.10 15.31 -25.04
CA SER A 150 17.76 15.82 -26.37
C SER A 150 16.60 15.04 -27.03
N VAL A 151 15.88 15.70 -27.94
CA VAL A 151 14.79 15.10 -28.73
C VAL A 151 15.29 13.86 -29.49
N GLN A 152 16.51 13.94 -30.04
CA GLN A 152 17.16 12.87 -30.80
C GLN A 152 17.42 11.66 -29.91
N GLN A 153 17.97 11.84 -28.71
CA GLN A 153 18.20 10.75 -27.76
C GLN A 153 16.90 10.09 -27.31
N VAL A 154 15.88 10.89 -26.95
CA VAL A 154 14.57 10.37 -26.56
C VAL A 154 13.93 9.57 -27.69
N ASN A 155 13.90 10.13 -28.90
CA ASN A 155 13.30 9.45 -30.05
C ASN A 155 14.06 8.17 -30.42
N ALA A 156 15.39 8.20 -30.46
CA ALA A 156 16.19 7.03 -30.79
C ALA A 156 16.01 5.91 -29.74
N ARG A 157 16.07 6.25 -28.44
CA ARG A 157 15.96 5.25 -27.37
C ARG A 157 14.57 4.64 -27.30
N LEU A 158 13.51 5.44 -27.36
CA LEU A 158 12.14 4.92 -27.32
C LEU A 158 11.78 4.15 -28.59
N LYS A 159 12.26 4.56 -29.77
CA LYS A 159 12.10 3.76 -30.99
C LYS A 159 12.77 2.39 -30.87
N TYR A 160 13.98 2.34 -30.33
CA TYR A 160 14.68 1.09 -30.07
C TYR A 160 13.90 0.18 -29.11
N ILE A 161 13.35 0.73 -28.02
CA ILE A 161 12.55 -0.02 -27.05
C ILE A 161 11.26 -0.51 -27.69
N MET A 162 10.52 0.36 -28.37
CA MET A 162 9.23 0.03 -28.97
C MET A 162 9.37 -1.04 -30.08
N ASN A 163 10.47 -1.05 -30.83
CA ASN A 163 10.76 -2.09 -31.81
C ASN A 163 11.01 -3.48 -31.20
N LYS A 164 11.34 -3.56 -29.90
CA LYS A 164 11.52 -4.84 -29.19
C LYS A 164 10.23 -5.38 -28.57
N ILE A 165 9.15 -4.60 -28.57
CA ILE A 165 7.88 -5.01 -27.99
C ILE A 165 7.19 -5.97 -28.97
N PRO A 166 6.91 -7.23 -28.59
CA PRO A 166 6.13 -8.13 -29.44
C PRO A 166 4.74 -7.55 -29.65
N GLY A 167 4.28 -7.46 -30.90
CA GLY A 167 3.05 -6.74 -31.27
C GLY A 167 1.81 -7.13 -30.48
N ASP A 168 1.72 -8.39 -30.05
CA ASP A 168 0.51 -8.95 -29.43
C ASP A 168 0.61 -9.05 -27.89
N LYS A 169 1.71 -8.61 -27.28
CA LYS A 169 1.95 -8.74 -25.84
C LYS A 169 1.93 -7.40 -25.13
N GLU A 170 1.42 -7.41 -23.90
CA GLU A 170 1.57 -6.28 -23.00
C GLU A 170 3.04 -6.11 -22.61
N PHE A 171 3.52 -4.87 -22.71
CA PHE A 171 4.84 -4.47 -22.26
C PHE A 171 4.70 -3.59 -21.02
N TYR A 172 5.34 -3.98 -19.93
CA TYR A 172 5.25 -3.27 -18.67
C TYR A 172 6.47 -2.39 -18.47
N VAL A 173 6.23 -1.16 -18.02
CA VAL A 173 7.25 -0.16 -17.69
C VAL A 173 6.83 0.52 -16.40
N ALA A 174 7.73 0.62 -15.42
CA ALA A 174 7.52 1.49 -14.27
C ALA A 174 7.75 2.94 -14.70
N ILE A 175 6.89 3.86 -14.29
CA ILE A 175 7.10 5.30 -14.52
C ILE A 175 6.84 6.08 -13.24
N ASP A 176 7.51 7.22 -13.13
CA ASP A 176 7.22 8.24 -12.14
C ASP A 176 7.47 9.64 -12.73
N THR A 177 6.89 10.66 -12.12
CA THR A 177 7.10 12.05 -12.56
C THR A 177 7.41 12.97 -11.40
N GLU A 178 8.35 13.89 -11.61
CA GLU A 178 8.73 14.89 -10.61
C GLU A 178 8.50 16.30 -11.16
N TRP A 179 8.26 17.25 -10.25
CA TRP A 179 8.02 18.65 -10.56
C TRP A 179 8.62 19.54 -9.48
N ALA A 180 8.99 20.78 -9.85
CA ALA A 180 9.47 21.73 -8.86
C ALA A 180 8.37 22.05 -7.84
N VAL A 181 8.76 22.10 -6.57
CA VAL A 181 7.89 22.55 -5.48
C VAL A 181 8.64 23.57 -4.66
N ASP A 182 8.04 24.75 -4.50
CA ASP A 182 8.57 25.76 -3.59
C ASP A 182 8.46 25.25 -2.14
N PRO A 183 9.58 25.13 -1.39
CA PRO A 183 9.57 24.61 -0.03
C PRO A 183 8.73 25.45 0.95
N HIS A 184 8.61 26.76 0.70
CA HIS A 184 7.92 27.71 1.55
C HIS A 184 6.44 27.79 1.21
N THR A 185 6.11 28.00 -0.07
CA THR A 185 4.72 28.22 -0.51
C THR A 185 3.98 26.91 -0.82
N ARG A 186 4.71 25.80 -1.01
CA ARG A 186 4.18 24.50 -1.46
C ARG A 186 3.49 24.55 -2.82
N ILE A 187 3.71 25.62 -3.58
CA ILE A 187 3.22 25.75 -4.94
C ILE A 187 4.04 24.81 -5.82
N ALA A 188 3.34 23.98 -6.60
CA ALA A 188 3.92 23.03 -7.53
C ALA A 188 3.97 23.63 -8.95
N GLY A 189 5.16 23.61 -9.55
CA GLY A 189 5.40 23.94 -10.95
C GLY A 189 5.00 22.81 -11.91
N PRO A 190 5.12 22.99 -13.22
CA PRO A 190 4.84 21.96 -14.22
C PRO A 190 5.71 20.70 -14.05
N THR A 191 5.32 19.58 -14.67
CA THR A 191 6.12 18.36 -14.65
C THR A 191 7.51 18.59 -15.28
N ALA A 192 8.55 18.39 -14.47
CA ALA A 192 9.94 18.69 -14.83
C ALA A 192 10.73 17.44 -15.24
N LEU A 193 10.35 16.26 -14.76
CA LEU A 193 11.01 15.00 -15.05
C LEU A 193 10.01 13.87 -15.27
N LEU A 194 10.29 13.02 -16.26
CA LEU A 194 9.68 11.69 -16.39
C LEU A 194 10.77 10.64 -16.22
N SER A 195 10.63 9.78 -15.22
CA SER A 195 11.47 8.61 -15.04
C SER A 195 10.74 7.36 -15.54
N MET A 196 11.49 6.42 -16.11
CA MET A 196 10.95 5.14 -16.53
C MET A 196 11.96 4.01 -16.35
N THR A 197 11.49 2.85 -15.93
CA THR A 197 12.31 1.68 -15.69
C THR A 197 11.66 0.44 -16.25
N PHE A 198 12.43 -0.37 -16.97
CA PHE A 198 12.07 -1.72 -17.35
C PHE A 198 13.31 -2.62 -17.28
N GLY A 199 13.19 -3.75 -16.57
CA GLY A 199 14.35 -4.60 -16.31
C GLY A 199 15.39 -3.88 -15.43
N ARG A 200 16.61 -3.69 -15.96
CA ARG A 200 17.73 -3.00 -15.30
C ARG A 200 18.08 -1.65 -15.94
N GLU A 201 17.31 -1.24 -16.96
CA GLU A 201 17.50 0.05 -17.60
C GLU A 201 16.59 1.09 -16.95
N ILE A 202 17.19 2.20 -16.52
CA ILE A 202 16.52 3.35 -15.93
C ILE A 202 16.76 4.53 -16.86
N ILE A 203 15.68 5.16 -17.31
CA ILE A 203 15.71 6.27 -18.25
C ILE A 203 15.07 7.47 -17.58
N LEU A 204 15.81 8.58 -17.55
CA LEU A 204 15.37 9.86 -17.01
C LEU A 204 15.27 10.85 -18.18
N ILE A 205 14.10 11.47 -18.34
CA ILE A 205 13.84 12.44 -19.41
C ILE A 205 13.50 13.79 -18.76
N PRO A 206 14.47 14.72 -18.63
CA PRO A 206 14.19 16.09 -18.21
C PRO A 206 13.27 16.77 -19.23
N LEU A 207 12.11 17.23 -18.77
CA LEU A 207 11.02 17.76 -19.60
C LEU A 207 11.04 19.28 -19.75
N VAL A 208 11.75 19.99 -18.87
CA VAL A 208 11.80 21.47 -18.81
C VAL A 208 12.07 22.09 -20.18
N LYS A 209 13.05 21.57 -20.92
CA LYS A 209 13.47 22.05 -22.25
C LYS A 209 12.41 21.90 -23.36
N TYR A 210 11.34 21.15 -23.10
CA TYR A 210 10.26 20.89 -24.06
C TYR A 210 9.06 21.82 -23.84
N TYR A 211 9.05 22.67 -22.82
CA TYR A 211 8.01 23.68 -22.66
C TYR A 211 8.18 24.82 -23.66
N ARG A 212 7.09 25.16 -24.37
CA ARG A 212 7.02 26.31 -25.28
C ARG A 212 5.64 26.95 -25.17
N GLY A 213 5.60 28.25 -24.87
CA GLY A 213 4.35 28.99 -24.69
C GLY A 213 3.48 28.43 -23.57
N GLY A 214 4.08 27.99 -22.46
CA GLY A 214 3.37 27.42 -21.31
C GLY A 214 2.83 26.01 -21.50
N LYS A 215 3.12 25.34 -22.62
CA LYS A 215 2.70 23.97 -22.92
C LYS A 215 3.89 23.05 -23.16
N LEU A 216 3.77 21.80 -22.73
CA LEU A 216 4.77 20.76 -22.92
C LEU A 216 4.68 20.14 -24.33
N HIS A 217 5.75 20.24 -25.11
CA HIS A 217 5.84 19.67 -26.46
C HIS A 217 6.69 18.39 -26.46
N LEU A 218 6.05 17.25 -26.19
CA LEU A 218 6.76 15.98 -26.08
C LEU A 218 7.40 15.52 -27.41
N PRO A 219 8.60 14.91 -27.36
CA PRO A 219 9.17 14.20 -28.50
C PRO A 219 8.20 13.16 -29.08
N ARG A 220 8.15 13.04 -30.42
CA ARG A 220 7.19 12.18 -31.14
C ARG A 220 7.12 10.75 -30.60
N MET A 221 8.27 10.13 -30.32
CA MET A 221 8.28 8.75 -29.83
C MET A 221 7.79 8.65 -28.39
N LEU A 222 8.03 9.66 -27.56
CA LEU A 222 7.50 9.71 -26.20
C LEU A 222 5.97 9.86 -26.21
N LEU A 223 5.45 10.69 -27.11
CA LEU A 223 4.01 10.82 -27.32
C LEU A 223 3.36 9.49 -27.77
N ALA A 224 3.98 8.80 -28.73
CA ALA A 224 3.52 7.50 -29.19
C ALA A 224 3.56 6.45 -28.07
N PHE A 225 4.64 6.42 -27.29
CA PHE A 225 4.82 5.54 -26.14
C PHE A 225 3.73 5.73 -25.08
N LEU A 226 3.41 6.98 -24.71
CA LEU A 226 2.39 7.31 -23.72
C LEU A 226 0.97 6.97 -24.20
N ARG A 227 0.70 7.08 -25.51
CA ARG A 227 -0.61 6.75 -26.11
C ARG A 227 -0.81 5.26 -26.39
N ALA A 228 0.26 4.46 -26.47
CA ALA A 228 0.18 3.04 -26.79
C ALA A 228 -0.48 2.21 -25.66
N PRO A 229 -1.62 1.53 -25.91
CA PRO A 229 -2.37 0.82 -24.87
C PRO A 229 -1.75 -0.51 -24.45
N ASN A 230 -0.97 -1.15 -25.32
CA ASN A 230 -0.20 -2.35 -25.03
C ASN A 230 1.03 -2.05 -24.15
N ILE A 231 1.43 -0.78 -24.03
CA ILE A 231 2.46 -0.34 -23.08
C ILE A 231 1.77 0.01 -21.76
N ARG A 232 1.94 -0.85 -20.76
CA ARG A 232 1.38 -0.73 -19.41
C ARG A 232 2.32 0.07 -18.52
N LYS A 233 1.91 1.28 -18.14
CA LYS A 233 2.67 2.21 -17.29
C LYS A 233 2.31 1.99 -15.83
N VAL A 234 3.24 1.43 -15.08
CA VAL A 234 3.07 1.00 -13.70
C VAL A 234 3.61 2.08 -12.76
N GLY A 235 2.85 2.42 -11.72
CA GLY A 235 3.31 3.34 -10.69
C GLY A 235 2.33 3.48 -9.54
N VAL A 236 2.72 4.17 -8.48
CA VAL A 236 1.81 4.48 -7.36
C VAL A 236 1.06 5.76 -7.72
N ARG A 237 -0.26 5.65 -7.90
CA ARG A 237 -1.12 6.77 -8.36
C ARG A 237 -0.76 7.30 -9.75
N VAL A 238 -0.12 6.47 -10.58
CA VAL A 238 0.33 6.79 -11.94
C VAL A 238 -0.75 7.39 -12.85
N SER A 239 -2.03 7.07 -12.62
CA SER A 239 -3.13 7.70 -13.37
C SER A 239 -3.18 9.22 -13.18
N ALA A 240 -2.84 9.72 -11.99
CA ALA A 240 -2.78 11.15 -11.71
C ALA A 240 -1.58 11.81 -12.40
N ASP A 241 -0.43 11.14 -12.41
CA ASP A 241 0.80 11.63 -13.03
C ASP A 241 0.66 11.71 -14.56
N ILE A 242 0.11 10.67 -15.16
CA ILE A 242 -0.20 10.63 -16.60
C ILE A 242 -1.22 11.73 -16.96
N LEU A 243 -2.24 11.93 -16.14
CA LEU A 243 -3.24 12.98 -16.37
C LEU A 243 -2.64 14.39 -16.23
N ARG A 244 -1.74 14.60 -15.27
CA ARG A 244 -0.99 15.85 -15.12
C ARG A 244 -0.16 16.11 -16.38
N LEU A 245 0.64 15.13 -16.80
CA LEU A 245 1.46 15.24 -18.00
C LEU A 245 0.63 15.54 -19.27
N PHE A 246 -0.55 14.94 -19.38
CA PHE A 246 -1.50 15.21 -20.48
C PHE A 246 -1.99 16.66 -20.47
N ARG A 247 -2.33 17.19 -19.28
CA ARG A 247 -2.76 18.59 -19.11
C ARG A 247 -1.63 19.57 -19.36
N ASP A 248 -0.41 19.23 -18.95
CA ASP A 248 0.78 20.06 -19.18
C ASP A 248 1.08 20.20 -20.67
N CYS A 249 0.72 19.21 -21.50
CA CYS A 249 0.77 19.34 -22.97
C CYS A 249 -0.29 20.30 -23.54
N GLY A 250 -1.24 20.75 -22.72
CA GLY A 250 -2.40 21.53 -23.13
C GLY A 250 -3.44 20.72 -23.90
N PHE A 251 -3.44 19.40 -23.76
CA PHE A 251 -4.37 18.50 -24.42
C PHE A 251 -5.73 18.42 -23.72
N THR A 252 -6.78 18.14 -24.49
CA THR A 252 -8.13 17.87 -23.97
C THR A 252 -8.65 16.52 -24.47
N LEU A 253 -9.52 15.87 -23.69
CA LEU A 253 -10.10 14.58 -24.11
C LEU A 253 -11.01 14.69 -25.34
N GLU A 254 -11.44 15.91 -25.67
CA GLU A 254 -12.28 16.21 -26.84
C GLU A 254 -11.46 16.26 -28.13
N ASN A 255 -10.24 16.80 -28.06
CA ASN A 255 -9.43 17.11 -29.25
C ASN A 255 -8.19 16.22 -29.39
N ASP A 256 -7.78 15.52 -28.33
CA ASP A 256 -6.52 14.79 -28.29
C ASP A 256 -6.70 13.34 -27.84
N ALA A 257 -5.97 12.45 -28.51
CA ALA A 257 -5.88 11.06 -28.09
C ALA A 257 -5.28 10.96 -26.67
N PRO A 258 -5.97 10.29 -25.72
CA PRO A 258 -5.54 10.23 -24.33
C PRO A 258 -4.27 9.42 -24.16
N PHE A 259 -3.50 9.73 -23.11
CA PHE A 259 -2.47 8.81 -22.63
C PHE A 259 -3.16 7.59 -22.01
N SER A 260 -2.62 6.40 -22.27
CA SER A 260 -3.28 5.13 -21.98
C SER A 260 -2.33 4.14 -21.30
N GLY A 261 -2.89 3.03 -20.80
CA GLY A 261 -2.09 1.94 -20.22
C GLY A 261 -1.69 2.14 -18.76
N ALA A 262 -2.26 3.11 -18.04
CA ALA A 262 -1.99 3.32 -16.61
C ALA A 262 -2.34 2.07 -15.77
N LEU A 263 -1.45 1.69 -14.86
CA LEU A 263 -1.62 0.56 -13.95
C LEU A 263 -1.18 0.93 -12.53
N ASN A 264 -2.15 1.14 -11.63
CA ASN A 264 -1.89 1.61 -10.28
C ASN A 264 -1.44 0.48 -9.34
N LEU A 265 -0.22 0.57 -8.84
CA LEU A 265 0.36 -0.42 -7.91
C LEU A 265 -0.45 -0.59 -6.63
N GLY A 266 -1.02 0.48 -6.09
CA GLY A 266 -1.85 0.37 -4.88
C GLY A 266 -3.09 -0.50 -5.08
N ILE A 267 -3.70 -0.47 -6.27
CA ILE A 267 -4.83 -1.37 -6.60
C ILE A 267 -4.34 -2.81 -6.67
N ILE A 268 -3.23 -3.06 -7.37
CA ILE A 268 -2.64 -4.41 -7.49
C ILE A 268 -2.29 -4.96 -6.09
N ALA A 269 -1.65 -4.15 -5.26
CA ALA A 269 -1.28 -4.53 -3.90
C ALA A 269 -2.50 -4.84 -3.03
N LYS A 270 -3.59 -4.09 -3.19
CA LYS A 270 -4.86 -4.39 -2.51
C LYS A 270 -5.47 -5.70 -2.99
N GLU A 271 -5.48 -5.92 -4.30
CA GLU A 271 -6.03 -7.15 -4.89
C GLU A 271 -5.24 -8.39 -4.47
N ALA A 272 -3.91 -8.26 -4.35
CA ALA A 272 -2.99 -9.27 -3.86
C ALA A 272 -3.01 -9.48 -2.33
N GLY A 273 -3.82 -8.72 -1.56
CA GLY A 273 -3.91 -8.84 -0.10
C GLY A 273 -2.72 -8.25 0.67
N ILE A 274 -1.83 -7.51 0.02
CA ILE A 274 -0.67 -6.84 0.64
C ILE A 274 -1.10 -5.59 1.43
N SER A 275 -2.21 -4.97 1.00
CA SER A 275 -2.79 -3.79 1.65
C SER A 275 -4.30 -3.86 1.70
N THR A 276 -4.91 -3.30 2.74
CA THR A 276 -6.36 -3.09 2.82
C THR A 276 -6.81 -1.88 1.98
N SER A 277 -5.88 -1.01 1.59
CA SER A 277 -6.14 0.25 0.88
C SER A 277 -5.42 0.35 -0.45
N ALA A 278 -6.14 0.78 -1.49
CA ALA A 278 -5.54 1.10 -2.78
C ALA A 278 -4.72 2.40 -2.76
N GLY A 279 -4.76 3.16 -1.66
CA GLY A 279 -4.02 4.40 -1.45
C GLY A 279 -2.67 4.25 -0.75
N ILE A 280 -2.14 3.03 -0.66
CA ILE A 280 -0.81 2.73 -0.12
C ILE A 280 0.29 3.42 -0.95
N GLY A 281 1.30 3.97 -0.27
CA GLY A 281 2.42 4.68 -0.89
C GLY A 281 3.55 3.73 -1.30
N LEU A 282 4.44 4.19 -2.18
CA LEU A 282 5.57 3.39 -2.66
C LEU A 282 6.53 2.97 -1.53
N PHE A 283 6.79 3.88 -0.60
CA PHE A 283 7.58 3.61 0.61
C PHE A 283 7.08 2.39 1.38
N GLU A 284 5.78 2.40 1.72
CA GLU A 284 5.13 1.32 2.46
C GLU A 284 5.12 0.01 1.65
N LEU A 285 4.95 0.10 0.33
CA LEU A 285 5.05 -1.07 -0.55
C LEU A 285 6.46 -1.67 -0.55
N CYS A 286 7.52 -0.86 -0.54
CA CYS A 286 8.89 -1.36 -0.45
C CYS A 286 9.12 -2.13 0.85
N ILE A 287 8.60 -1.63 1.97
CA ILE A 287 8.68 -2.33 3.26
C ILE A 287 7.91 -3.65 3.19
N ARG A 288 6.64 -3.63 2.79
CA ARG A 288 5.78 -4.82 2.83
C ARG A 288 6.14 -5.90 1.82
N VAL A 289 6.67 -5.50 0.66
CA VAL A 289 6.90 -6.42 -0.47
C VAL A 289 8.37 -6.79 -0.60
N LEU A 290 9.28 -5.83 -0.38
CA LEU A 290 10.72 -6.05 -0.56
C LEU A 290 11.45 -6.25 0.76
N GLY A 291 10.84 -5.86 1.90
CA GLY A 291 11.54 -5.81 3.20
C GLY A 291 12.67 -4.79 3.19
N ARG A 292 12.56 -3.73 2.38
CA ARG A 292 13.60 -2.70 2.21
C ARG A 292 13.04 -1.31 2.44
N PHE A 293 13.86 -0.45 3.04
CA PHE A 293 13.54 0.95 3.26
C PHE A 293 13.82 1.77 2.01
N LEU A 294 12.83 2.54 1.53
CA LEU A 294 13.02 3.49 0.43
C LEU A 294 13.39 4.87 1.00
N PRO A 295 14.61 5.38 0.80
CA PRO A 295 15.00 6.68 1.33
C PRO A 295 14.21 7.79 0.66
N LYS A 296 13.54 8.63 1.46
CA LYS A 296 12.83 9.82 1.01
C LYS A 296 13.37 11.05 1.74
N ASP A 297 14.26 11.78 1.07
CA ASP A 297 14.78 13.05 1.58
C ASP A 297 13.79 14.18 1.24
N PRO A 298 13.21 14.88 2.23
CA PRO A 298 12.37 16.05 2.01
C PRO A 298 13.07 17.16 1.22
N GLY A 299 14.39 17.31 1.36
CA GLY A 299 15.19 18.31 0.64
C GLY A 299 15.26 18.06 -0.86
N ILE A 300 15.16 16.81 -1.29
CA ILE A 300 15.12 16.42 -2.72
C ILE A 300 13.68 16.39 -3.22
N THR A 301 12.76 15.75 -2.48
CA THR A 301 11.37 15.55 -2.91
C THR A 301 10.56 16.85 -2.99
N ILE A 302 10.92 17.86 -2.20
CA ILE A 302 10.25 19.17 -2.17
C ILE A 302 11.32 20.20 -2.49
N SER A 303 11.70 20.26 -3.77
CA SER A 303 12.78 21.10 -4.25
C SER A 303 12.35 21.88 -5.49
N THR A 304 12.83 23.12 -5.61
CA THR A 304 12.75 23.88 -6.86
C THR A 304 13.75 23.39 -7.89
N GLU A 305 14.72 22.57 -7.49
CA GLU A 305 15.85 22.15 -8.32
C GLU A 305 15.49 21.05 -9.33
N TRP A 306 14.27 20.48 -9.25
CA TRP A 306 13.73 19.59 -10.29
C TRP A 306 13.67 20.27 -11.67
N GLU A 307 13.62 21.60 -11.72
CA GLU A 307 13.59 22.39 -12.96
C GLU A 307 14.98 22.78 -13.50
N LEU A 308 16.08 22.42 -12.82
CA LEU A 308 17.43 22.74 -13.30
C LEU A 308 17.83 21.88 -14.51
N ASP A 309 18.52 22.50 -15.47
CA ASP A 309 19.18 21.82 -16.60
C ASP A 309 20.67 22.24 -16.60
N PRO A 310 21.62 21.36 -16.26
CA PRO A 310 21.44 19.93 -15.98
C PRO A 310 20.78 19.65 -14.62
N LEU A 311 20.10 18.50 -14.53
CA LEU A 311 19.50 18.00 -13.29
C LEU A 311 20.61 17.58 -12.30
N PRO A 312 20.52 17.93 -11.00
CA PRO A 312 21.55 17.56 -10.02
C PRO A 312 21.68 16.04 -9.82
N ASP A 313 22.87 15.59 -9.44
CA ASP A 313 23.19 14.16 -9.25
C ASP A 313 22.32 13.48 -8.17
N GLU A 314 21.97 14.20 -7.12
CA GLU A 314 21.12 13.67 -6.05
C GLU A 314 19.68 13.43 -6.53
N HIS A 315 19.13 14.34 -7.34
CA HIS A 315 17.83 14.18 -7.99
C HIS A 315 17.83 13.04 -9.01
N ILE A 316 18.93 12.89 -9.77
CA ILE A 316 19.13 11.74 -10.68
C ILE A 316 19.08 10.42 -9.91
N ARG A 317 19.83 10.31 -8.80
CA ARG A 317 19.87 9.10 -7.97
C ARG A 317 18.52 8.82 -7.32
N TYR A 318 17.86 9.85 -6.79
CA TYR A 318 16.54 9.73 -6.19
C TYR A 318 15.50 9.22 -7.20
N ALA A 319 15.36 9.90 -8.35
CA ALA A 319 14.38 9.54 -9.37
C ALA A 319 14.65 8.15 -9.96
N ALA A 320 15.93 7.78 -10.11
CA ALA A 320 16.31 6.44 -10.54
C ALA A 320 15.89 5.37 -9.53
N LEU A 321 16.11 5.63 -8.23
CA LEU A 321 15.75 4.71 -7.16
C LEU A 321 14.23 4.57 -7.01
N ASP A 322 13.45 5.65 -7.08
CA ASP A 322 11.97 5.58 -7.00
C ASP A 322 11.39 4.82 -8.21
N ALA A 323 11.92 5.04 -9.41
CA ALA A 323 11.51 4.29 -10.62
C ALA A 323 11.88 2.79 -10.52
N TYR A 324 13.09 2.49 -10.02
CA TYR A 324 13.51 1.10 -9.76
C TYR A 324 12.66 0.44 -8.67
N ALA A 325 12.39 1.13 -7.56
CA ALA A 325 11.57 0.64 -6.46
C ALA A 325 10.17 0.27 -6.95
N THR A 326 9.57 1.13 -7.77
CA THR A 326 8.29 0.86 -8.44
C THR A 326 8.35 -0.41 -9.28
N TRP A 327 9.39 -0.58 -10.09
CA TRP A 327 9.57 -1.78 -10.91
C TRP A 327 9.78 -3.05 -10.07
N ALA A 328 10.63 -2.98 -9.04
CA ALA A 328 10.94 -4.09 -8.15
C ALA A 328 9.70 -4.56 -7.38
N VAL A 329 8.91 -3.63 -6.84
CA VAL A 329 7.62 -3.92 -6.20
C VAL A 329 6.68 -4.57 -7.22
N PHE A 330 6.51 -3.98 -8.41
CA PHE A 330 5.64 -4.55 -9.43
C PHE A 330 6.03 -5.98 -9.78
N LYS A 331 7.32 -6.25 -10.00
CA LYS A 331 7.86 -7.57 -10.30
C LYS A 331 7.59 -8.55 -9.17
N ALA A 332 7.89 -8.17 -7.93
CA ALA A 332 7.66 -9.01 -6.77
C ALA A 332 6.18 -9.37 -6.62
N ILE A 333 5.27 -8.39 -6.69
CA ILE A 333 3.83 -8.66 -6.63
C ILE A 333 3.36 -9.51 -7.81
N SER A 334 3.87 -9.26 -9.01
CA SER A 334 3.48 -10.03 -10.21
C SER A 334 3.96 -11.48 -10.17
N THR A 335 5.05 -11.77 -9.46
CA THR A 335 5.52 -13.14 -9.21
C THR A 335 4.74 -13.86 -8.10
N LEU A 336 3.98 -13.12 -7.29
CA LEU A 336 2.99 -13.70 -6.40
C LEU A 336 1.80 -14.18 -7.29
N THR A 337 1.90 -15.40 -7.80
CA THR A 337 0.76 -16.13 -8.42
C THR A 337 -0.37 -16.39 -7.43
N ILE A 338 -0.09 -16.17 -6.14
CA ILE A 338 -1.00 -16.20 -5.00
C ILE A 338 -1.69 -14.85 -4.90
N GLY A 339 -3.03 -14.82 -4.86
CA GLY A 339 -3.76 -13.55 -4.70
C GLY A 339 -4.31 -12.96 -6.01
N LYS A 340 -4.21 -13.64 -7.16
CA LYS A 340 -4.99 -13.23 -8.34
C LYS A 340 -6.47 -13.52 -8.12
N ARG A 341 -7.34 -12.56 -8.49
CA ARG A 341 -8.78 -12.76 -8.46
C ARG A 341 -9.16 -13.90 -9.41
N VAL A 342 -10.04 -14.79 -8.95
CA VAL A 342 -10.62 -15.81 -9.83
C VAL A 342 -11.48 -15.10 -10.89
N GLU A 343 -11.34 -15.51 -12.14
CA GLU A 343 -12.19 -15.11 -13.25
C GLU A 343 -12.86 -16.36 -13.80
N LYS A 344 -14.18 -16.52 -13.62
CA LYS A 344 -14.92 -17.77 -13.92
C LYS A 344 -14.62 -18.36 -15.31
N ASN A 345 -14.46 -17.51 -16.33
CA ASN A 345 -14.26 -17.96 -17.71
C ASN A 345 -12.79 -18.07 -18.13
N LYS A 346 -11.84 -17.64 -17.29
CA LYS A 346 -10.40 -17.69 -17.60
C LYS A 346 -9.60 -18.55 -16.64
N THR A 347 -10.09 -18.73 -15.40
CA THR A 347 -9.40 -19.53 -14.39
C THR A 347 -9.82 -20.98 -14.56
N PRO A 348 -8.88 -21.90 -14.85
CA PRO A 348 -9.22 -23.29 -15.09
C PRO A 348 -9.91 -23.95 -13.89
N PRO A 349 -10.87 -24.87 -14.11
CA PRO A 349 -11.35 -25.77 -13.07
C PRO A 349 -10.19 -26.55 -12.41
N GLY A 350 -10.31 -26.89 -11.13
CA GLY A 350 -9.23 -27.50 -10.35
C GLY A 350 -8.17 -26.52 -9.84
N THR A 351 -8.21 -25.25 -10.23
CA THR A 351 -7.31 -24.22 -9.67
C THR A 351 -7.51 -24.10 -8.17
N ARG A 352 -6.41 -24.18 -7.39
CA ARG A 352 -6.45 -23.99 -5.93
C ARG A 352 -6.75 -22.55 -5.57
N ILE A 353 -7.56 -22.37 -4.54
CA ILE A 353 -8.04 -21.06 -4.09
C ILE A 353 -7.94 -20.89 -2.58
N SER A 354 -7.85 -19.63 -2.18
CA SER A 354 -8.18 -19.16 -0.83
C SER A 354 -9.53 -18.45 -0.89
N LEU A 355 -10.40 -18.76 0.07
CA LEU A 355 -11.65 -18.04 0.30
C LEU A 355 -11.40 -16.98 1.38
N LEU A 356 -11.72 -15.73 1.05
CA LEU A 356 -11.56 -14.57 1.92
C LEU A 356 -12.86 -14.24 2.67
N SER A 357 -12.71 -13.59 3.82
CA SER A 357 -13.80 -12.96 4.56
C SER A 357 -14.53 -11.91 3.72
N THR A 358 -15.75 -11.54 4.13
CA THR A 358 -16.58 -10.54 3.44
C THR A 358 -15.94 -9.15 3.33
N ASP A 359 -15.08 -8.80 4.29
CA ASP A 359 -14.28 -7.58 4.34
C ASP A 359 -12.87 -7.73 3.74
N TYR A 360 -12.53 -8.91 3.20
CA TYR A 360 -11.25 -9.25 2.59
C TYR A 360 -10.04 -9.17 3.54
N SER A 361 -10.25 -9.12 4.85
CA SER A 361 -9.18 -8.98 5.83
C SER A 361 -8.49 -10.31 6.14
N ASP A 362 -9.23 -11.42 6.12
CA ASP A 362 -8.77 -12.72 6.55
C ASP A 362 -9.04 -13.81 5.51
N ILE A 363 -8.24 -14.89 5.59
CA ILE A 363 -8.52 -16.14 4.89
C ILE A 363 -9.36 -17.03 5.80
N ILE A 364 -10.50 -17.48 5.31
CA ILE A 364 -11.47 -18.24 6.10
C ILE A 364 -11.48 -19.73 5.75
N ALA A 365 -11.11 -20.08 4.51
CA ALA A 365 -11.00 -21.46 4.06
C ALA A 365 -10.08 -21.59 2.83
N PHE A 366 -9.64 -22.82 2.57
CA PHE A 366 -8.92 -23.21 1.36
C PHE A 366 -9.68 -24.27 0.59
N GLY A 367 -9.43 -24.31 -0.72
CA GLY A 367 -10.07 -25.27 -1.59
C GLY A 367 -9.58 -25.20 -3.01
N GLN A 368 -10.41 -25.66 -3.93
CA GLN A 368 -10.17 -25.58 -5.36
C GLN A 368 -11.47 -25.32 -6.13
N ILE A 369 -11.37 -24.71 -7.30
CA ILE A 369 -12.51 -24.55 -8.20
C ILE A 369 -13.03 -25.94 -8.57
N SER A 370 -14.32 -26.19 -8.39
CA SER A 370 -14.92 -27.48 -8.76
C SER A 370 -14.71 -27.75 -10.26
N LEU A 371 -14.37 -28.99 -10.59
CA LEU A 371 -14.21 -29.45 -11.97
C LEU A 371 -15.51 -29.25 -12.77
N ASP A 372 -16.63 -29.50 -12.11
CA ASP A 372 -17.96 -29.27 -12.66
C ASP A 372 -18.54 -27.95 -12.18
N GLN A 373 -19.14 -27.19 -13.12
CA GLN A 373 -19.84 -25.93 -12.87
C GLN A 373 -21.27 -26.04 -13.40
N PRO A 374 -22.19 -26.72 -12.68
CA PRO A 374 -23.59 -26.84 -13.10
C PRO A 374 -24.27 -25.46 -13.15
N SER A 375 -25.45 -25.37 -13.78
CA SER A 375 -26.23 -24.13 -13.81
C SER A 375 -26.75 -23.73 -12.43
N GLU A 376 -26.96 -24.71 -11.54
CA GLU A 376 -27.48 -24.54 -10.19
C GLU A 376 -26.83 -25.57 -9.24
N HIS A 377 -26.64 -25.20 -7.97
CA HIS A 377 -26.24 -26.11 -6.90
C HIS A 377 -26.89 -25.68 -5.59
N GLY A 378 -27.59 -26.60 -4.90
CA GLY A 378 -28.23 -26.33 -3.62
C GLY A 378 -29.26 -25.19 -3.65
N GLY A 379 -30.06 -25.06 -4.72
CA GLY A 379 -31.03 -23.96 -4.87
C GLY A 379 -30.42 -22.63 -5.33
N ILE A 380 -29.11 -22.60 -5.62
CA ILE A 380 -28.37 -21.38 -5.97
C ILE A 380 -27.88 -21.42 -7.41
N ASN A 381 -28.28 -20.43 -8.19
CA ASN A 381 -27.81 -20.24 -9.56
C ASN A 381 -26.32 -19.88 -9.62
N ILE A 382 -25.57 -20.62 -10.45
CA ILE A 382 -24.15 -20.40 -10.69
C ILE A 382 -24.00 -19.43 -11.88
N SER A 383 -23.76 -18.16 -11.58
CA SER A 383 -23.71 -17.06 -12.56
C SER A 383 -22.27 -16.60 -12.87
N LYS A 384 -22.07 -15.46 -13.55
CA LYS A 384 -20.72 -14.86 -13.73
C LYS A 384 -20.07 -14.43 -12.41
N SER A 385 -20.87 -14.16 -11.37
CA SER A 385 -20.40 -13.68 -10.06
C SER A 385 -20.37 -14.77 -8.98
N ARG A 386 -20.92 -15.95 -9.25
CA ARG A 386 -20.97 -17.10 -8.34
C ARG A 386 -20.31 -18.32 -8.98
N ILE A 387 -19.51 -19.03 -8.21
CA ILE A 387 -18.78 -20.20 -8.68
C ILE A 387 -18.82 -21.29 -7.61
N LEU A 388 -18.86 -22.54 -8.06
CA LEU A 388 -18.81 -23.71 -7.19
C LEU A 388 -17.35 -24.05 -6.87
N VAL A 389 -17.02 -24.16 -5.58
CA VAL A 389 -15.69 -24.56 -5.11
C VAL A 389 -15.79 -25.76 -4.18
N ASN A 390 -14.75 -26.58 -4.16
CA ASN A 390 -14.58 -27.67 -3.21
C ASN A 390 -13.64 -27.18 -2.10
N ILE A 391 -14.18 -26.97 -0.91
CA ILE A 391 -13.44 -26.58 0.28
C ILE A 391 -12.74 -27.82 0.82
N SER A 392 -11.43 -27.74 1.02
CA SER A 392 -10.59 -28.83 1.52
C SER A 392 -10.11 -28.60 2.94
N GLU A 393 -10.07 -27.34 3.40
CA GLU A 393 -9.61 -26.96 4.73
C GLU A 393 -10.34 -25.70 5.18
N VAL A 394 -10.78 -25.65 6.43
CA VAL A 394 -11.45 -24.50 7.03
C VAL A 394 -10.53 -23.89 8.09
N VAL A 395 -10.21 -22.60 7.92
CA VAL A 395 -9.31 -21.85 8.82
C VAL A 395 -10.11 -21.18 9.93
N GLN A 396 -11.28 -20.62 9.58
CA GLN A 396 -12.17 -19.95 10.52
C GLN A 396 -13.56 -20.62 10.49
N PRO A 397 -13.79 -21.66 11.30
CA PRO A 397 -15.06 -22.42 11.31
C PRO A 397 -16.28 -21.56 11.62
N GLU A 398 -16.11 -20.55 12.48
CA GLU A 398 -17.18 -19.66 12.95
C GLU A 398 -17.48 -18.50 11.98
N HIS A 399 -16.75 -18.40 10.86
CA HIS A 399 -16.95 -17.31 9.92
C HIS A 399 -18.23 -17.49 9.10
N ARG A 400 -19.01 -16.40 8.98
CA ARG A 400 -20.28 -16.41 8.25
C ARG A 400 -20.08 -16.12 6.77
N VAL A 401 -20.53 -17.03 5.93
CA VAL A 401 -20.51 -16.90 4.47
C VAL A 401 -21.90 -16.55 3.96
N SER A 402 -21.96 -15.60 3.03
CA SER A 402 -23.20 -15.28 2.32
C SER A 402 -23.43 -16.34 1.25
N VAL A 403 -24.10 -17.43 1.63
CA VAL A 403 -24.32 -18.59 0.76
C VAL A 403 -25.63 -18.45 -0.05
N ASN A 404 -26.62 -17.72 0.44
CA ASN A 404 -27.98 -17.85 -0.07
C ASN A 404 -28.44 -16.76 -1.08
N PRO A 405 -29.57 -16.96 -1.80
CA PRO A 405 -30.22 -15.91 -2.58
C PRO A 405 -30.65 -14.73 -1.69
N PRO A 406 -30.94 -13.55 -2.28
CA PRO A 406 -31.34 -12.33 -1.55
C PRO A 406 -32.53 -12.48 -0.59
N SER A 407 -33.28 -13.58 -0.69
CA SER A 407 -34.49 -13.91 0.06
C SER A 407 -34.26 -14.70 1.36
N ALA A 408 -33.04 -15.20 1.63
CA ALA A 408 -32.75 -15.93 2.87
C ALA A 408 -32.24 -14.98 3.96
N VAL A 409 -32.88 -15.04 5.13
CA VAL A 409 -32.81 -14.02 6.19
C VAL A 409 -31.48 -14.03 6.96
N GLN A 410 -30.62 -15.05 6.86
CA GLN A 410 -29.36 -15.07 7.62
C GLN A 410 -28.18 -15.75 6.90
N PRO A 411 -26.94 -15.21 7.03
CA PRO A 411 -25.72 -15.84 6.55
C PRO A 411 -25.32 -17.04 7.42
N GLU A 412 -24.97 -18.16 6.79
CA GLU A 412 -24.61 -19.44 7.42
C GLU A 412 -23.15 -19.47 7.86
N ILE A 413 -22.86 -20.26 8.89
CA ILE A 413 -21.52 -20.41 9.47
C ILE A 413 -20.79 -21.53 8.72
N LEU A 414 -19.49 -21.39 8.44
CA LEU A 414 -18.71 -22.41 7.71
C LEU A 414 -18.80 -23.81 8.34
N SER A 415 -18.84 -23.91 9.66
CA SER A 415 -18.96 -25.18 10.39
C SER A 415 -20.29 -25.93 10.15
N SER A 416 -21.36 -25.25 9.72
CA SER A 416 -22.65 -25.91 9.45
C SER A 416 -22.64 -26.78 8.20
N PHE A 417 -21.62 -26.66 7.33
CA PHE A 417 -21.43 -27.48 6.13
C PHE A 417 -20.78 -28.83 6.43
N GLY A 418 -20.44 -29.11 7.69
CA GLY A 418 -19.76 -30.33 8.11
C GLY A 418 -18.23 -30.24 8.01
N PRO A 419 -17.51 -31.34 8.33
CA PRO A 419 -16.06 -31.38 8.20
C PRO A 419 -15.65 -31.31 6.73
N ALA A 420 -14.54 -30.61 6.44
CA ALA A 420 -13.97 -30.61 5.11
C ALA A 420 -13.52 -32.05 4.70
N PRO A 421 -13.67 -32.45 3.43
CA PRO A 421 -14.06 -31.62 2.30
C PRO A 421 -15.58 -31.49 2.07
N PHE A 422 -16.03 -30.31 1.64
CA PHE A 422 -17.41 -30.06 1.22
C PHE A 422 -17.48 -29.05 0.05
N THR A 423 -18.61 -28.99 -0.64
CA THR A 423 -18.85 -28.05 -1.74
C THR A 423 -19.50 -26.76 -1.24
N LEU A 424 -19.08 -25.63 -1.80
CA LEU A 424 -19.61 -24.32 -1.43
C LEU A 424 -19.79 -23.46 -2.69
N VAL A 425 -20.98 -22.87 -2.84
CA VAL A 425 -21.19 -21.80 -3.82
C VAL A 425 -20.80 -20.48 -3.17
N CYS A 426 -19.84 -19.78 -3.77
CA CYS A 426 -19.34 -18.52 -3.23
C CYS A 426 -19.19 -17.47 -4.32
N GLN A 427 -19.06 -16.21 -3.90
CA GLN A 427 -18.87 -15.12 -4.84
C GLN A 427 -17.43 -15.10 -5.33
N VAL A 428 -17.26 -15.03 -6.65
CA VAL A 428 -15.95 -15.00 -7.34
C VAL A 428 -15.02 -13.92 -6.77
N ARG A 429 -15.59 -12.79 -6.31
CA ARG A 429 -14.82 -11.69 -5.70
C ARG A 429 -14.11 -12.06 -4.40
N HIS A 430 -14.63 -13.03 -3.63
CA HIS A 430 -14.03 -13.51 -2.38
C HIS A 430 -12.95 -14.59 -2.59
N LEU A 431 -12.71 -15.00 -3.84
CA LEU A 431 -11.73 -16.03 -4.15
C LEU A 431 -10.42 -15.43 -4.64
N ARG A 432 -9.32 -16.09 -4.26
CA ARG A 432 -7.97 -15.81 -4.73
C ARG A 432 -7.27 -17.08 -5.16
N VAL A 433 -6.60 -17.07 -6.31
CA VAL A 433 -5.77 -18.19 -6.77
C VAL A 433 -4.62 -18.41 -5.80
N ARG A 434 -4.24 -19.66 -5.58
CA ARG A 434 -3.13 -20.08 -4.71
C ARG A 434 -2.19 -21.01 -5.49
N ALA A 435 -0.88 -20.77 -5.39
CA ALA A 435 0.17 -21.65 -5.89
C ALA A 435 0.67 -22.63 -4.81
N HIS A 436 1.38 -23.69 -5.19
CA HIS A 436 2.03 -24.60 -4.25
C HIS A 436 3.18 -23.87 -3.52
N ILE A 437 3.42 -24.16 -2.24
CA ILE A 437 4.55 -23.56 -1.49
C ILE A 437 5.89 -23.86 -2.17
N SER A 438 5.99 -24.99 -2.87
CA SER A 438 7.14 -25.40 -3.68
C SER A 438 7.33 -24.61 -4.99
N ASP A 439 6.34 -23.82 -5.40
CA ASP A 439 6.38 -23.01 -6.64
C ASP A 439 6.74 -21.54 -6.37
N LEU A 440 6.93 -21.17 -5.10
CA LEU A 440 7.51 -19.89 -4.74
C LEU A 440 8.97 -19.88 -5.24
N PRO A 441 9.38 -18.92 -6.10
CA PRO A 441 10.77 -18.79 -6.45
C PRO A 441 11.57 -18.60 -5.16
N LEU A 442 12.55 -19.48 -4.94
CA LEU A 442 13.59 -19.26 -3.94
C LEU A 442 14.11 -17.84 -4.13
N MET A 443 13.88 -16.99 -3.13
CA MET A 443 14.51 -15.68 -3.07
C MET A 443 16.00 -15.88 -3.34
N PRO A 444 16.63 -15.09 -4.22
CA PRO A 444 18.07 -15.19 -4.43
C PRO A 444 18.74 -14.95 -3.07
N GLN A 445 19.27 -16.04 -2.50
CA GLN A 445 20.16 -15.95 -1.35
C GLN A 445 21.32 -15.04 -1.78
N SER A 446 21.67 -14.10 -0.91
CA SER A 446 22.83 -13.23 -1.11
C SER A 446 24.02 -14.10 -1.49
N ALA A 447 24.54 -13.90 -2.70
CA ALA A 447 25.78 -14.54 -3.11
C ALA A 447 26.84 -14.20 -2.06
N SER A 448 27.47 -15.23 -1.51
CA SER A 448 28.58 -15.10 -0.59
C SER A 448 29.66 -14.20 -1.21
N PRO A 449 30.33 -13.34 -0.43
CA PRO A 449 31.32 -12.44 -0.98
C PRO A 449 32.46 -13.25 -1.62
N PRO A 450 32.96 -12.84 -2.81
CA PRO A 450 34.03 -13.55 -3.48
C PRO A 450 35.31 -13.46 -2.65
N THR A 451 35.92 -14.62 -2.46
CA THR A 451 37.21 -14.86 -1.81
C THR A 451 38.28 -13.90 -2.33
N LYS A 452 38.99 -13.26 -1.39
CA LYS A 452 40.10 -12.32 -1.59
C LYS A 452 41.04 -12.76 -2.73
N ILE A 453 41.16 -11.92 -3.76
CA ILE A 453 42.23 -11.99 -4.75
C ILE A 453 43.56 -11.70 -4.04
N LYS A 454 44.51 -12.64 -4.16
CA LYS A 454 45.89 -12.50 -3.68
C LYS A 454 46.54 -11.29 -4.35
N LYS A 455 47.12 -10.40 -3.54
CA LYS A 455 48.07 -9.37 -3.98
C LYS A 455 49.19 -10.04 -4.78
N LEU A 456 49.36 -9.67 -6.05
CA LEU A 456 50.58 -9.92 -6.78
C LEU A 456 51.59 -8.85 -6.35
N ASN A 457 52.64 -9.28 -5.65
CA ASN A 457 53.77 -8.44 -5.32
C ASN A 457 54.52 -8.06 -6.61
N GLN A 458 54.69 -6.76 -6.83
CA GLN A 458 55.77 -6.27 -7.67
C GLN A 458 57.09 -6.55 -6.94
N ALA A 459 57.87 -7.48 -7.49
CA ALA A 459 59.30 -7.59 -7.22
C ALA A 459 60.02 -7.10 -8.47
N SER A 460 60.67 -5.96 -8.30
CA SER A 460 61.83 -5.52 -9.04
C SER A 460 62.93 -6.59 -9.04
N GLU A 461 63.57 -6.85 -10.18
CA GLU A 461 65.04 -6.78 -10.38
C GLU A 461 65.50 -7.56 -11.63
N LYS A 462 66.32 -6.89 -12.45
CA LYS A 462 67.46 -7.40 -13.27
C LYS A 462 67.05 -8.35 -14.43
N GLN A 463 67.35 -8.08 -15.70
CA GLN A 463 68.52 -7.46 -16.35
C GLN A 463 68.11 -6.75 -17.66
#